data_AF-A0A8C8RZJ5-F1
#
_entry.id   AF-A0A8C8RZJ5-F1
#
_cell.length_a   1.000
_cell.length_b   1.000
_cell.length_c   1.000
_cell.angle_alpha   90.00
_cell.angle_beta   90.00
_cell.angle_gamma   90.00
#
_symmetry.space_group_name_H-M   'P 1'
#
loop_
_entity.id
_entity.type
_entity.pdbx_description
1 polymer ?
#
loop_
_entity_poly.entity_id
_entity_poly.type
_entity_poly.pdbx_seq_one_letter_code
_entity_poly.pdbx_strand_id
1 'polypeptide(L)'
;MLNFRQIGQVPVSWVQSDPDGTYGYRTPIYMLNRIIRLQAVVEIIINETASALNLIAEMNSKMRTAIYQNRLALDYLLAKEGGVCGKFNLTNCCLEIDDTGQAIKEITNDIRKLAHVPVQTWKG
;
A
#
# COMPACT_ATOMS: atom_id res chain seq x y z
N MET A 1 -11.79 -2.47 15.25
CA MET A 1 -12.17 -1.41 14.30
C MET A 1 -12.60 -0.20 15.11
N LEU A 2 -11.81 0.88 15.10
CA LEU A 2 -12.21 2.12 15.75
C LEU A 2 -13.35 2.75 14.93
N ASN A 3 -14.48 2.97 15.60
CA ASN A 3 -15.73 3.39 14.97
C ASN A 3 -15.65 4.90 14.65
N PHE A 4 -15.69 5.24 13.36
CA PHE A 4 -15.64 6.61 12.84
C PHE A 4 -16.65 7.58 13.47
N ARG A 5 -17.71 7.08 14.12
CA ARG A 5 -18.74 7.93 14.74
C ARG A 5 -18.34 8.61 16.05
N GLN A 6 -17.30 8.16 16.74
CA GLN A 6 -16.97 8.69 18.07
C GLN A 6 -15.91 9.78 18.09
N ILE A 7 -15.19 10.01 16.98
CA ILE A 7 -14.10 11.01 16.92
C ILE A 7 -14.63 12.40 16.49
N GLY A 8 -15.94 12.63 16.54
CA GLY A 8 -16.57 13.73 15.78
C GLY A 8 -17.68 14.52 16.46
N GLN A 9 -18.10 14.23 17.69
CA GLN A 9 -19.18 14.99 18.34
C GLN A 9 -18.61 15.94 19.39
N VAL A 10 -18.14 17.10 18.94
CA VAL A 10 -18.03 18.30 19.80
C VAL A 10 -19.34 19.08 19.61
N PRO A 11 -20.00 19.56 20.68
CA PRO A 11 -21.24 20.31 20.55
C PRO A 11 -21.02 21.55 19.68
N VAL A 12 -21.86 21.74 18.65
CA VAL A 12 -21.86 22.90 17.73
C VAL A 12 -22.23 24.22 18.45
N SER A 13 -22.49 24.18 19.76
CA SER A 13 -23.03 25.29 20.54
C SER A 13 -22.01 26.36 20.98
N TRP A 14 -20.71 26.21 20.67
CA TRP A 14 -19.69 27.22 21.01
C TRP A 14 -19.24 28.08 19.83
N VAL A 15 -19.93 28.01 18.69
CA VAL A 15 -19.73 28.97 17.59
C VAL A 15 -20.46 30.26 17.96
N GLN A 16 -19.84 31.10 18.79
CA GLN A 16 -20.17 32.51 18.81
C GLN A 16 -19.72 33.07 17.46
N SER A 17 -20.69 33.26 16.57
CA SER A 17 -20.50 33.83 15.25
C SER A 17 -20.24 35.33 15.39
N ASP A 18 -18.97 35.74 15.36
CA ASP A 18 -18.61 37.11 15.03
C ASP A 18 -18.96 37.41 13.56
N PRO A 19 -19.21 38.70 13.20
CA PRO A 19 -19.81 39.10 11.91
C PRO A 19 -19.07 38.61 10.66
N ASP A 20 -17.78 38.31 10.78
CA ASP A 20 -16.89 38.01 9.66
C ASP A 20 -16.60 36.50 9.48
N GLY A 21 -17.24 35.61 10.26
CA GLY A 21 -17.22 34.14 10.06
C GLY A 21 -15.85 33.45 10.16
N THR A 22 -14.81 34.17 10.57
CA THR A 22 -13.40 33.82 10.29
C THR A 22 -12.69 33.08 11.43
N TYR A 23 -13.27 33.02 12.64
CA TYR A 23 -12.64 32.40 13.81
C TYR A 23 -12.84 30.87 13.93
N GLY A 24 -13.89 30.30 13.32
CA GLY A 24 -14.18 28.86 13.45
C GLY A 24 -13.03 27.96 13.03
N TYR A 25 -12.33 28.33 11.94
CA TYR A 25 -11.20 27.56 11.38
C TYR A 25 -9.87 27.79 12.11
N ARG A 26 -9.73 28.87 12.88
CA ARG A 26 -8.48 29.26 13.56
C ARG A 26 -8.39 28.78 15.02
N THR A 27 -9.42 28.11 15.54
CA THR A 27 -9.34 27.56 16.89
C THR A 27 -8.38 26.37 16.95
N PRO A 28 -7.50 26.27 17.95
CA PRO A 28 -6.61 25.12 18.12
C PRO A 28 -7.35 23.77 18.14
N ILE A 29 -8.57 23.76 18.71
CA ILE A 29 -9.44 22.56 18.78
C ILE A 29 -9.88 22.11 17.38
N TYR A 30 -10.32 23.05 16.53
CA TYR A 30 -10.73 22.73 15.16
C TYR A 30 -9.56 22.17 14.34
N MET A 31 -8.39 22.82 14.41
CA MET A 31 -7.19 22.39 13.70
C MET A 31 -6.72 21.00 14.14
N LEU A 32 -6.73 20.73 15.45
CA LEU A 32 -6.36 19.43 16.00
C LEU A 32 -7.28 18.30 15.52
N ASN A 33 -8.60 18.52 15.50
CA ASN A 33 -9.57 17.54 14.98
C ASN A 33 -9.30 17.20 13.51
N ARG A 34 -8.94 18.19 12.68
CA ARG A 34 -8.57 17.94 11.28
C ARG A 34 -7.29 17.11 11.15
N ILE A 35 -6.27 17.40 11.96
CA ILE A 35 -5.01 16.64 11.96
C ILE A 35 -5.25 15.18 12.35
N ILE A 36 -6.02 14.92 13.41
CA ILE A 36 -6.35 13.56 13.86
C ILE A 36 -7.10 12.78 12.77
N ARG A 37 -8.06 13.42 12.09
CA ARG A 37 -8.79 12.79 10.98
C ARG A 37 -7.87 12.49 9.80
N LEU A 38 -6.97 13.41 9.44
CA LEU A 38 -6.00 13.19 8.38
C LEU A 38 -5.06 12.02 8.71
N GLN A 39 -4.56 11.95 9.96
CA GLN A 39 -3.73 10.83 10.41
C GLN A 39 -4.46 9.49 10.28
N ALA A 40 -5.71 9.40 10.73
CA ALA A 40 -6.50 8.17 10.60
C ALA A 40 -6.75 7.75 9.15
N VAL A 41 -7.04 8.71 8.26
CA VAL A 41 -7.23 8.44 6.83
C VAL A 41 -5.93 7.96 6.19
N VAL A 42 -4.80 8.58 6.53
CA VAL A 42 -3.48 8.18 6.03
C VAL A 42 -3.11 6.77 6.49
N GLU A 43 -3.35 6.42 7.76
CA GLU A 43 -3.09 5.07 8.28
C GLU A 43 -3.91 4.01 7.54
N ILE A 44 -5.19 4.28 7.27
CA ILE A 44 -6.06 3.36 6.52
C ILE A 44 -5.56 3.20 5.09
N ILE A 45 -5.27 4.31 4.39
CA ILE A 45 -4.79 4.26 3.00
C ILE A 45 -3.48 3.48 2.92
N ILE A 46 -2.55 3.71 3.84
CA ILE A 46 -1.28 2.96 3.87
C ILE A 46 -1.53 1.48 4.14
N ASN A 47 -2.41 1.12 5.07
CA ASN A 47 -2.68 -0.28 5.36
C ASN A 47 -3.34 -1.02 4.18
N GLU A 48 -4.31 -0.40 3.51
CA GLU A 48 -4.95 -0.95 2.31
C GLU A 48 -3.97 -1.07 1.15
N THR A 49 -3.16 -0.02 0.91
CA THR A 49 -2.14 -0.02 -0.15
C THR A 49 -1.08 -1.09 0.10
N ALA A 50 -0.60 -1.24 1.33
CA ALA A 50 0.34 -2.28 1.72
C ALA A 50 -0.25 -3.69 1.52
N SER A 51 -1.56 -3.86 1.73
CA SER A 51 -2.26 -5.12 1.47
C SER A 51 -2.28 -5.45 -0.02
N ALA A 52 -2.67 -4.48 -0.86
CA ALA A 52 -2.72 -4.65 -2.31
C ALA A 52 -1.34 -4.97 -2.89
N LEU A 53 -0.29 -4.28 -2.43
CA LEU A 53 1.09 -4.53 -2.84
C LEU A 53 1.57 -5.94 -2.46
N ASN A 54 1.17 -6.45 -1.29
CA ASN A 54 1.49 -7.83 -0.91
C ASN A 54 0.82 -8.86 -1.82
N LEU A 55 -0.43 -8.64 -2.21
CA LEU A 55 -1.11 -9.52 -3.16
C LEU A 55 -0.43 -9.51 -4.54
N ILE A 56 0.01 -8.33 -5.00
CA ILE A 56 0.77 -8.19 -6.25
C ILE A 56 2.11 -8.93 -6.16
N ALA A 57 2.83 -8.81 -5.03
CA ALA A 57 4.08 -9.51 -4.81
C ALA A 57 3.91 -11.04 -4.89
N GLU A 58 2.85 -11.58 -4.28
CA GLU A 58 2.53 -13.01 -4.35
C GLU A 58 2.14 -13.46 -5.75
N MET A 59 1.34 -12.64 -6.45
CA MET A 59 0.96 -12.92 -7.83
C MET A 59 2.19 -12.94 -8.75
N ASN A 60 3.11 -11.98 -8.60
CA ASN A 60 4.34 -11.92 -9.38
C ASN A 60 5.21 -13.16 -9.18
N SER A 61 5.37 -13.64 -7.94
CA SER A 61 6.15 -14.85 -7.65
C SER A 61 5.54 -16.11 -8.30
N LYS A 62 4.21 -16.25 -8.25
CA LYS A 62 3.50 -17.35 -8.94
C LYS A 62 3.63 -17.25 -10.46
N MET A 63 3.50 -16.04 -11.01
CA MET A 63 3.62 -15.79 -12.43
C MET A 63 5.04 -16.10 -12.94
N ARG A 64 6.08 -15.73 -12.17
CA ARG A 64 7.48 -16.10 -12.44
C ARG A 64 7.63 -17.62 -12.55
N THR A 65 7.10 -18.37 -11.59
CA THR A 65 7.17 -19.83 -11.59
C THR A 65 6.47 -20.43 -12.81
N ALA A 66 5.27 -19.94 -13.15
CA ALA A 66 4.53 -20.40 -14.32
C ALA A 66 5.28 -20.10 -15.62
N ILE A 67 5.90 -18.92 -15.75
CA ILE A 67 6.72 -18.56 -16.91
C ILE A 67 7.91 -19.52 -17.06
N TYR A 68 8.61 -19.84 -15.97
CA TYR A 68 9.72 -20.81 -16.04
C TYR A 68 9.25 -22.21 -16.42
N GLN A 69 8.14 -22.68 -15.87
CA GLN A 69 7.59 -23.99 -16.25
C GLN A 69 7.21 -24.04 -17.73
N ASN A 70 6.55 -22.99 -18.23
CA ASN A 70 6.22 -22.87 -19.64
C ASN A 70 7.49 -22.83 -20.50
N ARG A 71 8.52 -22.10 -20.07
CA ARG A 71 9.80 -22.03 -20.78
C ARG A 71 10.47 -23.40 -20.87
N LEU A 72 10.52 -24.16 -19.79
CA LEU A 72 11.08 -25.52 -19.76
C LEU A 72 10.29 -26.46 -20.68
N ALA A 73 8.95 -26.40 -20.64
CA ALA A 73 8.10 -27.21 -21.50
C ALA A 73 8.33 -26.88 -22.99
N LEU A 74 8.42 -25.59 -23.34
CA LEU A 74 8.70 -25.16 -24.70
C LEU A 74 10.12 -25.53 -25.15
N ASP A 75 11.12 -25.40 -24.28
CA ASP A 75 12.49 -25.81 -24.59
C ASP A 75 12.58 -27.32 -24.84
N TYR A 76 11.82 -28.13 -24.09
CA TYR A 76 11.70 -29.56 -24.36
C TYR A 76 11.07 -29.85 -25.73
N LEU A 77 9.95 -29.19 -26.06
CA LEU A 77 9.29 -29.35 -27.36
C LEU A 77 10.18 -28.90 -28.53
N LEU A 78 11.00 -27.88 -28.33
CA LEU A 78 11.88 -27.28 -29.33
C LEU A 78 13.33 -27.78 -29.21
N ALA A 79 13.59 -28.90 -28.53
CA ALA A 79 14.95 -29.36 -28.23
C ALA A 79 15.82 -29.53 -29.50
N LYS A 80 15.23 -30.01 -30.60
CA LYS A 80 15.93 -30.15 -31.91
C LYS A 80 16.27 -28.82 -32.57
N GLU A 81 15.57 -27.76 -32.18
CA GLU A 81 15.71 -26.41 -32.74
C GLU A 81 16.56 -25.51 -31.82
N GLY A 82 17.21 -26.08 -30.80
CA GLY A 82 17.99 -25.34 -29.82
C GLY A 82 17.14 -24.66 -28.74
N GLY A 83 15.95 -25.19 -28.47
CA GLY A 83 14.97 -24.60 -27.55
C GLY A 83 14.35 -23.32 -28.12
N VAL A 84 13.61 -22.59 -27.28
CA VAL A 84 12.99 -21.31 -27.64
C VAL A 84 14.07 -20.30 -28.07
N CYS A 85 15.26 -20.29 -27.45
CA CYS A 85 16.30 -19.32 -27.85
C CYS A 85 16.90 -19.62 -29.23
N GLY A 86 17.20 -20.90 -29.53
CA GLY A 86 17.67 -21.30 -30.85
C GLY A 86 16.61 -21.03 -31.91
N LYS A 87 15.35 -21.39 -31.63
CA LYS A 87 14.23 -21.21 -32.56
C LYS A 87 13.96 -19.75 -32.92
N PHE A 88 14.05 -18.83 -31.95
CA PHE A 88 13.79 -17.41 -32.16
C PHE A 88 15.05 -16.57 -32.41
N ASN A 89 16.23 -17.19 -32.49
CA ASN A 89 17.51 -16.50 -32.66
C ASN A 89 17.72 -15.35 -31.66
N LEU A 90 17.38 -15.59 -30.40
CA LEU A 90 17.47 -14.60 -29.33
C LEU A 90 18.91 -14.49 -28.83
N THR A 91 19.46 -13.28 -28.77
CA THR A 91 20.80 -13.03 -28.21
C THR A 91 20.77 -12.99 -26.68
N ASN A 92 19.65 -12.62 -26.08
CA ASN A 92 19.41 -12.55 -24.65
C ASN A 92 18.67 -13.79 -24.13
N CYS A 93 19.30 -14.95 -24.26
CA CYS A 93 18.77 -16.19 -23.69
C CYS A 93 18.98 -16.28 -22.17
N CYS A 94 18.17 -17.08 -21.48
CA CYS A 94 18.30 -17.36 -20.05
C CYS A 94 18.12 -16.14 -19.14
N LEU A 95 17.15 -15.27 -19.46
CA LEU A 95 16.80 -14.16 -18.59
C LEU A 95 16.27 -14.68 -17.25
N GLU A 96 16.96 -14.31 -16.18
CA GLU A 96 16.43 -14.44 -14.84
C GLU A 96 15.37 -13.35 -14.64
N ILE A 97 14.18 -13.74 -14.19
CA ILE A 97 13.14 -12.79 -13.80
C ILE A 97 13.41 -12.48 -12.32
N ASP A 98 13.69 -11.25 -11.90
CA ASP A 98 14.02 -11.02 -10.49
C ASP A 98 12.86 -11.36 -9.53
N ASP A 99 13.17 -11.96 -8.36
CA ASP A 99 12.18 -12.07 -7.27
C ASP A 99 12.16 -10.79 -6.46
N THR A 100 11.36 -9.83 -6.93
CA THR A 100 11.12 -8.58 -6.20
C THR A 100 10.01 -8.71 -5.15
N GLY A 101 9.34 -9.86 -5.07
CA GLY A 101 8.19 -10.05 -4.18
C GLY A 101 8.57 -9.90 -2.71
N GLN A 102 9.74 -10.40 -2.32
CA GLN A 102 10.24 -10.25 -0.96
C GLN A 102 10.55 -8.80 -0.60
N ALA A 103 11.22 -8.06 -1.49
CA ALA A 103 11.52 -6.64 -1.28
C ALA A 103 10.23 -5.81 -1.13
N ILE A 104 9.20 -6.11 -1.93
CA ILE A 104 7.88 -5.45 -1.78
C ILE A 104 7.29 -5.74 -0.41
N LYS A 105 7.31 -7.00 0.06
CA LYS A 105 6.80 -7.38 1.39
C LYS A 105 7.54 -6.68 2.53
N GLU A 106 8.85 -6.49 2.40
CA GLU A 106 9.65 -5.75 3.39
C GLU A 106 9.24 -4.27 3.43
N ILE A 107 9.16 -3.62 2.27
CA ILE A 107 8.72 -2.22 2.15
C ILE A 107 7.32 -2.03 2.73
N THR A 108 6.36 -2.92 2.39
CA THR A 108 4.98 -2.81 2.87
C THR A 108 4.86 -3.00 4.39
N ASN A 109 5.72 -3.84 4.98
CA ASN A 109 5.80 -4.00 6.43
C ASN A 109 6.35 -2.75 7.10
N ASP A 110 7.38 -2.13 6.52
CA ASP A 110 8.00 -0.93 7.09
C ASP A 110 7.07 0.28 7.01
N ILE A 111 6.39 0.50 5.87
CA ILE A 111 5.42 1.60 5.76
C ILE A 111 4.23 1.42 6.70
N ARG A 112 3.80 0.17 6.97
CA ARG A 112 2.74 -0.11 7.95
C ARG A 112 3.16 0.26 9.37
N LYS A 113 4.39 -0.10 9.76
CA LYS A 113 4.94 0.27 11.06
C LYS A 113 5.05 1.79 11.21
N LEU A 114 5.48 2.49 10.15
CA LEU A 114 5.59 3.95 10.13
C LEU A 114 4.22 4.65 10.21
N ALA A 115 3.22 4.09 9.54
CA ALA A 115 1.87 4.66 9.50
C ALA A 115 1.07 4.44 10.78
N HIS A 116 1.46 3.47 11.60
CA HIS A 116 0.70 3.10 12.78
C HIS A 116 0.72 4.21 13.83
N VAL A 117 -0.46 4.77 14.13
CA VAL A 117 -0.61 5.77 15.19
C VAL A 117 -1.28 5.11 16.39
N PRO A 118 -0.58 4.98 17.54
CA PRO A 118 -1.21 4.42 18.73
C PRO A 118 -2.34 5.34 19.21
N VAL A 119 -3.36 4.76 19.84
CA VAL A 119 -4.48 5.51 20.41
C VAL A 119 -3.93 6.57 21.37
N GLN A 120 -4.14 7.84 21.01
CA GLN A 120 -3.73 8.97 21.82
C GLN A 120 -4.62 9.04 23.06
N THR A 121 -4.02 8.89 24.25
CA THR A 121 -4.72 9.07 25.52
C THR A 121 -4.28 10.41 26.12
N TRP A 122 -5.21 11.36 26.19
CA TRP A 122 -4.97 12.63 26.86
C TRP A 122 -5.39 12.49 28.32
N LYS A 123 -4.43 12.66 29.24
CA LYS A 123 -4.75 12.90 30.66
C LYS A 123 -4.91 14.41 30.81
N GLY A 124 -6.12 14.83 31.22
CA GLY A 124 -6.45 16.24 31.50
C GLY A 124 -5.78 16.75 32.76
#